data_AF-A0AA88U8A6-F1
#
_entry.id   AF-A0AA88U8A6-F1
#
_cell.length_a   1.000
_cell.length_b   1.000
_cell.length_c   1.000
_cell.angle_alpha   90.00
_cell.angle_beta   90.00
_cell.angle_gamma   90.00
#
_symmetry.space_group_name_H-M   'P 1'
#
loop_
_entity.id
_entity.type
_entity.pdbx_description
1 polymer ?
#
loop_
_entity_poly.entity_id
_entity_poly.type
_entity_poly.pdbx_seq_one_letter_code
_entity_poly.pdbx_strand_id
1 'polypeptide(L)'
;MAKLVAFPKRARKFKAGNSTPEELATATQVQGIFMPIVREKPSVELVKITDEMRAFNAYAKLRLEKMKRRHVSTRMKRAAESEKRSSEL
;
A
#
# COMPACT_ATOMS: atom_id res chain seq x y z
N MET A 1 -12.05 7.40 17.21
CA MET A 1 -12.25 8.34 18.33
C MET A 1 -11.01 9.21 18.49
N ALA A 2 -11.20 10.50 18.74
CA ALA A 2 -10.11 11.42 19.04
C ALA A 2 -9.55 11.12 20.44
N LYS A 3 -8.22 11.03 20.58
CA LYS A 3 -7.51 10.78 21.86
C LYS A 3 -6.91 12.06 22.46
N LEU A 4 -7.36 13.22 21.98
CA LEU A 4 -6.85 14.52 22.38
C LEU A 4 -7.65 15.01 23.59
N VAL A 5 -6.96 15.30 24.70
CA VAL A 5 -7.53 15.99 25.86
C VAL A 5 -7.15 17.46 25.79
N ALA A 6 -8.13 18.34 25.72
CA ALA A 6 -7.92 19.78 25.57
C ALA A 6 -8.13 20.51 26.91
N PHE A 7 -7.04 21.01 27.49
CA PHE A 7 -7.07 21.73 28.76
C PHE A 7 -7.51 23.20 28.57
N PRO A 8 -8.37 23.73 29.47
CA PRO A 8 -8.74 25.14 29.44
C PRO A 8 -7.54 26.03 29.76
N LYS A 9 -7.32 27.06 28.91
CA LYS A 9 -6.26 28.06 29.11
C LYS A 9 -6.32 28.75 30.49
N ARG A 10 -7.51 28.83 31.08
CA ARG A 10 -7.71 29.24 32.48
C ARG A 10 -8.55 28.18 33.18
N ALA A 11 -8.05 27.62 34.28
CA ALA A 11 -8.64 26.46 34.97
C ALA A 11 -10.14 26.57 35.31
N ARG A 12 -10.65 27.81 35.51
CA ARG A 12 -12.06 28.07 35.85
C ARG A 12 -12.91 28.57 34.67
N LYS A 13 -12.33 28.72 33.46
CA LYS A 13 -13.05 29.22 32.28
C LYS A 13 -13.04 28.17 31.17
N PHE A 14 -14.05 27.30 31.21
CA PHE A 14 -14.30 26.33 30.16
C PHE A 14 -14.96 27.02 28.95
N LYS A 15 -14.40 26.77 27.77
CA LYS A 15 -14.94 27.18 26.46
C LYS A 15 -15.34 25.94 25.65
N ALA A 16 -16.10 26.14 24.58
CA ALA A 16 -16.35 25.11 23.58
C ALA A 16 -15.02 24.58 23.02
N GLY A 17 -14.80 23.26 23.12
CA GLY A 17 -13.57 22.60 22.72
C GLY A 17 -12.61 22.22 23.85
N ASN A 18 -12.95 22.47 25.13
CA ASN A 18 -12.22 21.88 26.26
C ASN A 18 -12.84 20.54 26.65
N SER A 19 -11.99 19.65 27.16
CA SER A 19 -12.39 18.37 27.73
C SER A 19 -13.20 18.54 29.02
N THR A 20 -13.99 17.52 29.34
CA THR A 20 -14.79 17.49 30.56
C THR A 20 -13.90 17.41 31.81
N PRO A 21 -14.35 17.91 32.97
CA PRO A 21 -13.56 17.85 34.20
C PRO A 21 -13.17 16.42 34.62
N GLU A 22 -13.98 15.42 34.26
CA GLU A 22 -13.70 14.00 34.49
C GLU A 22 -12.51 13.52 33.64
N GLU A 23 -12.48 13.84 32.35
CA GLU A 23 -11.35 13.54 31.46
C GLU A 23 -10.06 14.21 31.93
N LEU A 24 -10.15 15.47 32.38
CA LEU A 24 -9.02 16.23 32.89
C LEU A 24 -8.39 15.62 34.15
N ALA A 25 -9.22 15.05 35.05
CA ALA A 25 -8.73 14.39 36.26
C ALA A 25 -7.98 13.08 35.96
N THR A 26 -8.37 12.38 34.89
CA THR A 26 -7.76 11.12 34.45
C THR A 26 -6.62 11.29 33.43
N ALA A 27 -6.32 12.52 33.02
CA ALA A 27 -5.35 12.80 31.97
C ALA A 27 -3.92 12.49 32.43
N THR A 28 -3.26 11.55 31.76
CA THR A 28 -1.86 11.16 32.01
C THR A 28 -1.01 11.34 30.77
N GLN A 29 0.29 11.63 30.96
CA GLN A 29 1.25 11.68 29.85
C GLN A 29 1.47 10.27 29.27
N VAL A 30 1.31 10.13 27.95
CA VAL A 30 1.68 8.89 27.24
C VAL A 30 3.20 8.85 27.12
N GLN A 31 3.82 7.81 27.66
CA GLN A 31 5.26 7.56 27.48
C GLN A 31 5.50 6.81 26.17
N GLY A 32 6.51 7.21 25.40
CA GLY A 32 6.85 6.59 24.11
C GLY A 32 6.17 7.24 22.90
N ILE A 33 6.11 6.50 21.78
CA ILE A 33 5.57 7.00 20.51
C ILE A 33 4.04 7.02 20.59
N PHE A 34 3.46 8.21 20.51
CA PHE A 34 2.02 8.38 20.46
C PHE A 34 1.47 7.90 19.11
N MET A 35 0.52 6.95 19.15
CA MET A 35 -0.08 6.32 17.96
C MET A 35 0.96 5.78 16.98
N PRO A 36 1.64 4.67 17.32
CA PRO A 36 2.64 4.09 16.43
C PRO A 36 2.00 3.62 15.12
N ILE A 37 2.65 3.94 14.00
CA ILE A 37 2.27 3.42 12.69
C ILE A 37 2.76 1.97 12.62
N VAL A 38 1.86 1.04 12.93
CA VAL A 38 2.14 -0.39 12.84
C VAL A 38 1.74 -0.89 11.46
N ARG A 39 2.64 -1.65 10.82
CA ARG A 39 2.31 -2.38 9.60
C ARG A 39 1.59 -3.67 9.99
N GLU A 40 0.26 -3.64 9.90
CA GLU A 40 -0.54 -4.84 10.07
C GLU A 40 -0.15 -5.87 9.00
N LYS A 41 0.22 -7.08 9.43
CA LYS A 41 0.47 -8.18 8.51
C LYS A 41 -0.89 -8.76 8.12
N PRO A 42 -1.21 -8.85 6.82
CA PRO A 42 -2.45 -9.49 6.41
C PRO A 42 -2.44 -10.95 6.84
N SER A 43 -3.56 -11.41 7.42
CA SER A 43 -3.78 -12.84 7.63
C SER A 43 -4.01 -13.49 6.27
N VAL A 44 -3.18 -14.47 5.91
CA VAL A 44 -3.33 -15.25 4.69
C VAL A 44 -3.89 -16.61 5.05
N GLU A 45 -4.93 -17.03 4.32
CA GLU A 45 -5.47 -18.38 4.46
C GLU A 45 -4.55 -19.41 3.80
N LEU A 46 -4.29 -20.51 4.50
CA LEU A 46 -3.46 -21.60 3.99
C LEU A 46 -4.33 -22.53 3.13
N VAL A 47 -4.22 -22.38 1.82
CA VAL A 47 -4.96 -23.19 0.83
C VAL A 47 -4.06 -24.31 0.29
N LYS A 48 -4.66 -25.47 -0.01
CA LYS A 48 -3.96 -26.56 -0.70
C LYS A 48 -3.53 -26.09 -2.10
N ILE A 49 -2.32 -26.45 -2.49
CA ILE A 49 -1.76 -26.10 -3.81
C ILE A 49 -2.60 -26.80 -4.89
N THR A 50 -3.21 -26.02 -5.79
CA THR A 50 -3.91 -26.55 -6.96
C THR A 50 -2.94 -26.95 -8.06
N ASP A 51 -3.37 -27.80 -8.99
CA ASP A 51 -2.51 -28.27 -10.09
C ASP A 51 -2.07 -27.13 -11.01
N GLU A 52 -2.91 -26.11 -11.19
CA GLU A 52 -2.58 -24.89 -11.93
C GLU A 52 -1.43 -24.11 -11.28
N MET A 53 -1.44 -23.98 -9.94
CA MET A 53 -0.36 -23.33 -9.19
C MET A 53 0.96 -24.09 -9.32
N ARG A 54 0.90 -25.42 -9.45
CA ARG A 54 2.07 -26.28 -9.64
C ARG A 54 2.61 -26.22 -11.06
N ALA A 55 1.73 -26.20 -12.06
CA ALA A 55 2.11 -26.10 -13.46
C ALA A 55 2.65 -24.70 -13.83
N PHE A 56 2.44 -23.70 -12.98
CA PHE A 56 2.88 -22.34 -13.22
C PHE A 56 4.41 -22.17 -13.09
N ASN A 57 5.08 -22.06 -14.24
CA ASN A 57 6.52 -21.78 -14.33
C ASN A 57 6.83 -20.29 -14.04
N ALA A 58 6.82 -19.90 -12.76
CA ALA A 58 6.99 -18.51 -12.32
C ALA A 58 8.29 -17.86 -12.83
N TYR A 59 9.41 -18.57 -12.76
CA TYR A 59 10.70 -18.05 -13.21
C TYR A 59 10.72 -17.74 -14.71
N ALA A 60 10.18 -18.66 -15.52
CA ALA A 60 10.08 -18.49 -16.97
C ALA A 60 9.23 -17.27 -17.33
N LYS A 61 8.09 -17.07 -16.65
CA LYS A 61 7.23 -15.88 -16.85
C LYS A 61 7.96 -14.59 -16.51
N LEU A 62 8.63 -14.52 -15.35
CA LEU A 62 9.42 -13.35 -14.98
C LEU A 62 10.50 -13.03 -16.01
N ARG A 63 11.17 -14.06 -16.55
CA ARG A 63 12.20 -13.85 -17.58
C ARG A 63 11.61 -13.39 -18.90
N LEU A 64 10.47 -13.97 -19.31
CA LEU A 64 9.75 -13.56 -20.51
C LEU A 64 9.30 -12.09 -20.41
N GLU A 65 8.72 -11.67 -19.27
CA GLU A 65 8.29 -10.28 -19.07
C GLU A 65 9.48 -9.30 -19.07
N LYS A 66 10.60 -9.66 -18.43
CA LYS A 66 11.85 -8.90 -18.55
C LYS A 66 12.33 -8.80 -20.01
N MET A 67 12.19 -9.88 -20.79
CA MET A 67 12.53 -9.92 -22.21
C MET A 67 11.63 -9.00 -23.04
N LYS A 68 10.31 -9.09 -22.81
CA LYS A 68 9.30 -8.27 -23.46
C LYS A 68 9.61 -6.81 -23.25
N ARG A 69 9.81 -6.37 -21.99
CA ARG A 69 10.21 -4.99 -21.66
C ARG A 69 11.46 -4.53 -22.40
N ARG A 70 12.48 -5.39 -22.51
CA ARG A 70 13.75 -5.06 -23.18
C ARG A 70 13.60 -4.88 -24.69
N HIS A 71 12.76 -5.70 -25.34
CA HIS A 71 12.63 -5.73 -26.80
C HIS A 71 11.35 -5.09 -27.33
N VAL A 72 10.66 -4.28 -26.52
CA VAL A 72 9.45 -3.56 -26.95
C VAL A 72 9.74 -2.73 -28.21
N SER A 73 10.78 -1.90 -28.18
CA SER A 73 11.11 -0.99 -29.30
C SER A 73 11.60 -1.74 -30.54
N THR A 74 12.45 -2.76 -30.37
CA THR A 74 12.98 -3.53 -31.51
C THR A 74 11.90 -4.38 -32.17
N ARG A 75 10.96 -4.92 -31.39
CA ARG A 75 9.81 -5.65 -31.93
C ARG A 75 8.84 -4.72 -32.65
N MET A 76 8.56 -3.54 -32.11
CA MET A 76 7.75 -2.53 -32.80
C MET A 76 8.38 -2.09 -34.13
N LYS A 77 9.69 -1.83 -34.16
CA LYS A 77 10.41 -1.50 -35.40
C LYS A 77 10.32 -2.62 -36.43
N ARG A 78 10.54 -3.87 -36.02
CA ARG A 78 10.43 -5.04 -36.90
C ARG A 78 9.01 -5.26 -37.40
N ALA A 79 7.99 -5.05 -36.56
CA ALA A 79 6.59 -5.14 -36.96
C ALA A 79 6.24 -4.07 -38.01
N ALA A 80 6.65 -2.82 -37.80
CA ALA A 80 6.43 -1.73 -38.75
C ALA A 80 7.18 -1.95 -40.08
N GLU A 81 8.40 -2.51 -40.03
CA GLU A 81 9.16 -2.87 -41.24
C GLU A 81 8.53 -4.03 -42.01
N SER A 82 8.05 -5.07 -41.30
CA SER A 82 7.33 -6.18 -41.94
C SER A 82 6.01 -5.73 -42.57
N GLU A 83 5.29 -4.80 -41.93
CA GLU A 83 4.03 -4.26 -42.45
C GLU A 83 4.24 -3.43 -43.72
N LYS A 84 5.25 -2.56 -43.72
CA LYS A 84 5.68 -1.82 -44.93
C LYS A 84 6.06 -2.76 -46.07
N ARG A 85 6.87 -3.77 -45.77
CA ARG A 85 7.30 -4.77 -46.76
C ARG A 85 6.15 -5.63 -47.29
N SER A 86 5.14 -5.90 -46.47
CA SER A 86 3.92 -6.60 -46.91
C SER A 86 2.96 -5.72 -47.70
N SER A 87 3.00 -4.40 -47.51
CA SER A 87 2.20 -3.44 -48.29
C SER A 87 2.85 -3.02 -49.61
N GLU A 88 4.17 -3.22 -49.74
CA GLU A 88 4.95 -2.96 -50.95
C GLU A 88 5.01 -4.18 -51.90
N LEU A 89 4.50 -5.34 -51.46
CA LEU A 89 4.27 -6.55 -52.24
C LEU A 89 2.81 -6.64 -52.66
#